data_AF-A0A2N3RC11-F1
#
_entry.id   AF-A0A2N3RC11-F1
#
_cell.length_a   1.000
_cell.length_b   1.000
_cell.length_c   1.000
_cell.angle_alpha   90.00
_cell.angle_beta   90.00
_cell.angle_gamma   90.00
#
_symmetry.space_group_name_H-M   'P 1'
#
loop_
_entity.id
_entity.type
_entity.pdbx_description
1 polymer ?
#
loop_
_entity_poly.entity_id
_entity_poly.type
_entity_poly.pdbx_seq_one_letter_code
_entity_poly.pdbx_strand_id
1 'polypeptide(L)'
;MARQSNSGKAKKEEEGGIDPRRQAALNTALAQVEKSFGKGSAMRLGDKPAQDVEVIPTGSLALDMALGIGGLPRGRIVEIYGPESSGKTTLALHAVANAQAGGGVAAFIDAEHALDPEYAKKLGVDTDSLIVSQPDNGEQALEIADMLIRSGALDVIVIDSVAALVPKAEIEGDMGDSHVGLQARLMSQALRKMTGALSQANTTAIFINQLREKIGVFFGSPETTTGGKALKFYASVRLDIRRIQTLKNGDEAVGNRTKVKVVKNKMAPPFKVAEFDILYGEGISKEGSVLDMALQTNIVKKSGSWFTYEGDQLGQGRENVRQFLKDNPGLTKEIEDKVKVAFGLIPAPSEDDKADQADADQGSKEDDSAPVDVNTTVPTAQAA
;
A
#
# COMPACT_ATOMS: atom_id res chain seq x y z
N MET A 1 64.94 -46.44 -28.05
CA MET A 1 63.62 -46.69 -28.68
C MET A 1 62.53 -46.45 -27.64
N ALA A 2 61.48 -45.75 -28.06
CA ALA A 2 60.45 -45.11 -27.26
C ALA A 2 59.77 -46.02 -26.21
N ARG A 3 59.51 -45.46 -25.02
CA ARG A 3 58.51 -45.99 -24.08
C ARG A 3 57.34 -45.02 -24.00
N GLN A 4 56.17 -45.63 -24.06
CA GLN A 4 54.87 -45.09 -24.41
C GLN A 4 54.29 -44.10 -23.40
N SER A 5 53.49 -43.21 -23.97
CA SER A 5 52.60 -42.23 -23.37
C SER A 5 51.65 -42.83 -22.34
N ASN A 6 51.59 -42.15 -21.20
CA ASN A 6 50.61 -42.31 -20.14
C ASN A 6 49.24 -41.80 -20.62
N SER A 7 48.23 -42.67 -20.69
CA SER A 7 46.83 -42.27 -20.92
C SER A 7 45.95 -42.93 -19.86
N GLY A 8 45.88 -42.28 -18.70
CA GLY A 8 44.87 -42.53 -17.67
C GLY A 8 43.76 -41.48 -17.78
N LYS A 9 42.66 -41.85 -18.41
CA LYS A 9 41.37 -41.14 -18.31
C LYS A 9 40.58 -41.75 -17.15
N ALA A 10 40.23 -40.94 -16.15
CA ALA A 10 39.04 -40.99 -15.27
C ALA A 10 39.39 -40.25 -13.97
N LYS A 11 38.59 -39.34 -13.40
CA LYS A 11 37.26 -38.80 -13.68
C LYS A 11 37.28 -37.40 -13.03
N LYS A 12 36.74 -36.39 -13.70
CA LYS A 12 36.47 -35.08 -13.11
C LYS A 12 35.52 -35.28 -11.93
N GLU A 13 35.92 -34.81 -10.76
CA GLU A 13 35.02 -34.57 -9.64
C GLU A 13 34.02 -33.49 -10.06
N GLU A 14 32.72 -33.82 -10.02
CA GLU A 14 31.66 -32.82 -10.08
C GLU A 14 31.58 -32.12 -8.72
N GLU A 15 32.07 -30.89 -8.68
CA GLU A 15 31.93 -29.95 -7.58
C GLU A 15 30.44 -29.58 -7.39
N GLY A 16 29.93 -29.69 -6.15
CA GLY A 16 28.74 -28.94 -5.71
C GLY A 16 27.51 -29.71 -5.21
N GLY A 17 27.55 -31.04 -5.09
CA GLY A 17 26.43 -31.83 -4.55
C GLY A 17 26.54 -32.14 -3.06
N ILE A 18 25.43 -32.07 -2.30
CA ILE A 18 25.35 -32.63 -0.94
C ILE A 18 25.57 -34.15 -1.04
N ASP A 19 26.42 -34.71 -0.16
CA ASP A 19 26.63 -36.17 -0.04
C ASP A 19 25.26 -36.92 -0.01
N PRO A 20 25.05 -37.96 -0.85
CA PRO A 20 23.78 -38.68 -0.93
C PRO A 20 23.22 -39.15 0.42
N ARG A 21 24.08 -39.52 1.37
CA ARG A 21 23.67 -39.92 2.73
C ARG A 21 23.14 -38.74 3.53
N ARG A 22 23.79 -37.58 3.42
CA ARG A 22 23.35 -36.32 4.05
C ARG A 22 22.04 -35.84 3.42
N GLN A 23 21.88 -36.01 2.12
CA GLN A 23 20.66 -35.64 1.39
C GLN A 23 19.46 -36.51 1.82
N ALA A 24 19.65 -37.82 2.01
CA ALA A 24 18.61 -38.71 2.53
C ALA A 24 18.21 -38.38 3.98
N ALA A 25 19.20 -38.12 4.84
CA ALA A 25 18.96 -37.70 6.22
C ALA A 25 18.21 -36.36 6.29
N LEU A 26 18.59 -35.40 5.44
CA LEU A 26 17.92 -34.10 5.32
C LEU A 26 16.46 -34.25 4.87
N ASN A 27 16.19 -35.07 3.85
CA ASN A 27 14.82 -35.30 3.38
C ASN A 27 13.94 -35.96 4.46
N THR A 28 14.51 -36.89 5.23
CA THR A 28 13.83 -37.53 6.36
C THR A 28 13.50 -36.51 7.45
N ALA A 29 14.46 -35.65 7.79
CA ALA A 29 14.25 -34.58 8.77
C ALA A 29 13.19 -33.57 8.30
N LEU A 30 13.22 -33.16 7.02
CA LEU A 30 12.21 -32.28 6.43
C LEU A 30 10.81 -32.90 6.48
N ALA A 31 10.67 -34.18 6.11
CA ALA A 31 9.39 -34.89 6.19
C ALA A 31 8.88 -35.02 7.64
N GLN A 32 9.78 -35.23 8.61
CA GLN A 32 9.42 -35.29 10.03
C GLN A 32 8.98 -33.91 10.56
N VAL A 33 9.64 -32.84 10.12
CA VAL A 33 9.26 -31.46 10.46
C VAL A 33 7.88 -31.16 9.87
N GLU A 34 7.66 -31.49 8.60
CA GLU A 34 6.36 -31.28 7.93
C GLU A 34 5.23 -32.07 8.61
N LYS A 35 5.49 -33.31 9.00
CA LYS A 35 4.53 -34.14 9.74
C LYS A 35 4.22 -33.58 11.14
N SER A 36 5.21 -32.98 11.81
CA SER A 36 5.06 -32.50 13.19
C SER A 36 4.50 -31.08 13.28
N PHE A 37 4.78 -30.24 12.29
CA PHE A 37 4.49 -28.80 12.33
C PHE A 37 3.64 -28.30 11.15
N GLY A 38 3.20 -29.21 10.27
CA GLY A 38 2.33 -28.91 9.12
C GLY A 38 3.08 -28.65 7.82
N LYS A 39 2.33 -28.67 6.71
CA LYS A 39 2.85 -28.37 5.37
C LYS A 39 3.50 -26.99 5.33
N GLY A 40 4.70 -26.91 4.77
CA GLY A 40 5.44 -25.64 4.61
C GLY A 40 6.21 -25.15 5.83
N SER A 41 6.28 -25.94 6.92
CA SER A 41 7.04 -25.62 8.13
C SER A 41 8.57 -25.60 7.93
N ALA A 42 9.08 -26.39 6.98
CA ALA A 42 10.46 -26.30 6.50
C ALA A 42 10.52 -26.63 5.01
N MET A 43 10.94 -25.68 4.20
CA MET A 43 11.06 -25.82 2.74
C MET A 43 12.37 -25.18 2.27
N ARG A 44 12.88 -25.58 1.10
CA ARG A 44 14.01 -24.86 0.51
C ARG A 44 13.50 -23.53 -0.04
N LEU A 45 14.33 -22.50 0.04
CA LEU A 45 13.95 -21.16 -0.40
C LEU A 45 13.58 -21.11 -1.89
N GLY A 46 14.23 -21.92 -2.73
CA GLY A 46 13.96 -22.04 -4.16
C GLY A 46 12.80 -22.97 -4.53
N ASP A 47 12.20 -23.70 -3.57
CA ASP A 47 11.03 -24.56 -3.83
C ASP A 47 9.73 -23.73 -3.83
N LYS A 48 9.79 -22.46 -3.41
CA LYS A 48 8.70 -21.51 -3.61
C LYS A 48 8.79 -20.96 -5.04
N PRO A 49 7.69 -20.92 -5.81
CA PRO A 49 7.65 -20.00 -6.96
C PRO A 49 8.00 -18.60 -6.44
N ALA A 50 8.66 -17.77 -7.27
CA ALA A 50 8.91 -16.38 -6.92
C ALA A 50 7.57 -15.78 -6.47
N GLN A 51 7.41 -15.55 -5.16
CA GLN A 51 6.18 -14.98 -4.66
C GLN A 51 6.21 -13.52 -5.07
N ASP A 52 5.45 -13.19 -6.11
CA ASP A 52 5.01 -11.82 -6.32
C ASP A 52 4.34 -11.39 -5.02
N VAL A 53 4.99 -10.43 -4.35
CA VAL A 53 4.50 -9.93 -3.08
C VAL A 53 3.18 -9.24 -3.39
N GLU A 54 2.07 -9.81 -2.93
CA GLU A 54 0.79 -9.14 -3.09
C GLU A 54 0.77 -7.83 -2.30
N VAL A 55 0.18 -6.79 -2.89
CA VAL A 55 0.19 -5.44 -2.35
C VAL A 55 -1.19 -4.81 -2.33
N ILE A 56 -1.34 -3.82 -1.44
CA ILE A 56 -2.47 -2.89 -1.40
C ILE A 56 -1.95 -1.54 -1.93
N PRO A 57 -2.52 -1.00 -3.02
CA PRO A 57 -2.12 0.31 -3.54
C PRO A 57 -2.29 1.41 -2.49
N THR A 58 -1.35 2.36 -2.44
CA THR A 58 -1.39 3.44 -1.44
C THR A 58 -2.32 4.59 -1.81
N GLY A 59 -2.78 4.64 -3.07
CA GLY A 59 -3.51 5.78 -3.63
C GLY A 59 -2.60 6.87 -4.21
N SER A 60 -1.28 6.78 -3.97
CA SER A 60 -0.28 7.62 -4.63
C SER A 60 0.62 6.77 -5.52
N LEU A 61 0.56 7.01 -6.83
CA LEU A 61 1.46 6.36 -7.79
C LEU A 61 2.93 6.59 -7.40
N ALA A 62 3.29 7.82 -7.01
CA ALA A 62 4.64 8.14 -6.58
C ALA A 62 5.09 7.31 -5.37
N LEU A 63 4.20 7.05 -4.41
CA LEU A 63 4.52 6.24 -3.23
C LEU A 63 4.61 4.75 -3.58
N ASP A 64 3.72 4.23 -4.40
CA ASP A 64 3.77 2.84 -4.88
C ASP A 64 5.10 2.55 -5.61
N MET A 65 5.59 3.52 -6.38
CA MET A 65 6.88 3.48 -7.06
C MET A 65 8.06 3.55 -6.08
N ALA A 66 7.97 4.42 -5.07
CA ALA A 66 8.97 4.53 -4.02
C ALA A 66 9.05 3.28 -3.13
N LEU A 67 7.95 2.54 -2.98
CA LEU A 67 7.92 1.25 -2.29
C LEU A 67 8.60 0.14 -3.10
N GLY A 68 8.65 0.28 -4.43
CA GLY A 68 9.36 -0.61 -5.35
C GLY A 68 8.67 -1.96 -5.59
N ILE A 69 7.60 -2.25 -4.86
CA ILE A 69 6.73 -3.42 -5.03
C ILE A 69 5.31 -3.04 -5.48
N GLY A 70 5.06 -1.74 -5.75
CA GLY A 70 3.76 -1.26 -6.23
C GLY A 70 2.70 -1.00 -5.16
N GLY A 71 3.03 -1.12 -3.87
CA GLY A 71 2.10 -0.79 -2.79
C GLY A 71 2.54 -1.30 -1.42
N LEU A 72 1.62 -1.30 -0.46
CA LEU A 72 1.84 -1.82 0.89
C LEU A 72 1.77 -3.35 0.87
N PRO A 73 2.76 -4.07 1.44
CA PRO A 73 2.80 -5.52 1.35
C PRO A 73 1.75 -6.19 2.24
N ARG A 74 1.00 -7.15 1.66
CA ARG A 74 0.06 -8.01 2.38
C ARG A 74 0.73 -8.95 3.37
N GLY A 75 0.01 -9.30 4.43
CA GLY A 75 0.49 -10.16 5.51
C GLY A 75 1.59 -9.56 6.39
N ARG A 76 1.77 -8.24 6.37
CA ARG A 76 2.90 -7.55 7.03
C ARG A 76 2.46 -6.35 7.84
N ILE A 77 3.37 -5.91 8.70
CA ILE A 77 3.23 -4.70 9.51
C ILE A 77 3.86 -3.51 8.77
N VAL A 78 3.10 -2.43 8.66
CA VAL A 78 3.52 -1.12 8.15
C VAL A 78 3.38 -0.09 9.27
N GLU A 79 4.37 0.78 9.44
CA GLU A 79 4.27 1.93 10.33
C GLU A 79 4.26 3.22 9.51
N ILE A 80 3.23 4.06 9.71
CA ILE A 80 3.13 5.41 9.14
C ILE A 80 3.29 6.40 10.29
N TYR A 81 4.34 7.21 10.27
CA TYR A 81 4.60 8.16 11.33
C TYR A 81 5.01 9.53 10.80
N GLY A 82 4.80 10.56 11.60
CA GLY A 82 5.11 11.93 11.22
C GLY A 82 4.48 12.95 12.14
N PRO A 83 4.66 14.25 11.85
CA PRO A 83 4.03 15.34 12.59
C PRO A 83 2.50 15.26 12.58
N GLU A 84 1.86 16.06 13.42
CA GLU A 84 0.41 16.30 13.33
C GLU A 84 0.04 16.91 11.97
N SER A 85 -1.17 16.59 11.50
CA SER A 85 -1.71 17.10 10.22
C SER A 85 -0.81 16.86 9.00
N SER A 86 0.07 15.85 9.05
CA SER A 86 0.92 15.48 7.91
C SER A 86 0.25 14.57 6.88
N GLY A 87 -0.97 14.08 7.16
CA GLY A 87 -1.73 13.19 6.28
C GLY A 87 -1.61 11.70 6.61
N LYS A 88 -1.19 11.33 7.83
CA LYS A 88 -1.07 9.92 8.28
C LYS A 88 -2.38 9.14 8.12
N THR A 89 -3.44 9.64 8.73
CA THR A 89 -4.79 9.03 8.68
C THR A 89 -5.35 9.05 7.27
N THR A 90 -5.17 10.14 6.51
CA THR A 90 -5.55 10.20 5.09
C THR A 90 -4.88 9.10 4.26
N LEU A 91 -3.57 8.89 4.41
CA LEU A 91 -2.85 7.82 3.71
C LEU A 91 -3.35 6.42 4.11
N ALA A 92 -3.65 6.22 5.40
CA ALA A 92 -4.21 4.94 5.87
C ALA A 92 -5.63 4.70 5.33
N LEU A 93 -6.47 5.74 5.29
CA LEU A 93 -7.82 5.65 4.72
C LEU A 93 -7.80 5.38 3.21
N HIS A 94 -6.84 5.93 2.46
CA HIS A 94 -6.65 5.53 1.06
C HIS A 94 -6.25 4.06 0.90
N ALA A 95 -5.38 3.55 1.78
CA ALA A 95 -5.06 2.12 1.77
C ALA A 95 -6.29 1.25 2.08
N VAL A 96 -7.15 1.69 3.01
CA VAL A 96 -8.45 1.05 3.29
C VAL A 96 -9.37 1.09 2.08
N ALA A 97 -9.58 2.27 1.48
CA ALA A 97 -10.43 2.45 0.30
C ALA A 97 -9.97 1.57 -0.87
N ASN A 98 -8.66 1.52 -1.13
CA ASN A 98 -8.10 0.66 -2.20
C ASN A 98 -8.24 -0.83 -1.90
N ALA A 99 -8.12 -1.24 -0.63
CA ALA A 99 -8.36 -2.62 -0.23
C ALA A 99 -9.84 -3.02 -0.45
N GLN A 100 -10.77 -2.16 -0.04
CA GLN A 100 -12.21 -2.37 -0.24
C GLN A 100 -12.59 -2.36 -1.73
N ALA A 101 -12.03 -1.45 -2.52
CA ALA A 101 -12.24 -1.42 -3.97
C ALA A 101 -11.76 -2.71 -4.67
N GLY A 102 -10.77 -3.39 -4.09
CA GLY A 102 -10.33 -4.73 -4.51
C GLY A 102 -11.20 -5.87 -4.01
N GLY A 103 -12.34 -5.60 -3.36
CA GLY A 103 -13.24 -6.59 -2.75
C GLY A 103 -12.80 -7.08 -1.37
N GLY A 104 -11.78 -6.46 -0.77
CA GLY A 104 -11.24 -6.84 0.52
C GLY A 104 -12.01 -6.26 1.72
N VAL A 105 -11.81 -6.85 2.89
CA VAL A 105 -12.42 -6.40 4.15
C VAL A 105 -11.43 -5.60 4.97
N ALA A 106 -11.88 -4.46 5.50
CA ALA A 106 -11.05 -3.56 6.29
C ALA A 106 -11.58 -3.38 7.72
N ALA A 107 -10.64 -3.17 8.65
CA ALA A 107 -10.95 -2.76 10.01
C ALA A 107 -10.13 -1.53 10.44
N PHE A 108 -10.70 -0.72 11.31
CA PHE A 108 -10.09 0.49 11.85
C PHE A 108 -10.24 0.52 13.38
N ILE A 109 -9.12 0.45 14.08
CA ILE A 109 -9.04 0.60 15.54
C ILE A 109 -8.74 2.08 15.82
N ASP A 110 -9.78 2.83 16.13
CA ASP A 110 -9.74 4.27 16.41
C ASP A 110 -9.54 4.50 17.91
N ALA A 111 -8.29 4.41 18.35
CA ALA A 111 -7.88 4.72 19.71
C ALA A 111 -7.77 6.24 19.97
N GLU A 112 -7.67 7.07 18.93
CA GLU A 112 -7.71 8.53 19.07
C GLU A 112 -9.14 9.11 19.16
N HIS A 113 -10.17 8.31 18.90
CA HIS A 113 -11.58 8.73 18.82
C HIS A 113 -11.79 9.91 17.86
N ALA A 114 -11.04 9.91 16.75
CA ALA A 114 -10.94 11.06 15.84
C ALA A 114 -11.31 10.71 14.38
N LEU A 115 -11.78 9.49 14.12
CA LEU A 115 -12.20 9.09 12.78
C LEU A 115 -13.50 9.81 12.39
N ASP A 116 -13.44 10.57 11.30
CA ASP A 116 -14.60 11.22 10.67
C ASP A 116 -15.16 10.33 9.54
N PRO A 117 -16.37 9.75 9.70
CA PRO A 117 -16.99 8.92 8.68
C PRO A 117 -17.31 9.66 7.38
N GLU A 118 -17.68 10.95 7.45
CA GLU A 118 -17.98 11.73 6.24
C GLU A 118 -16.71 11.96 5.42
N TYR A 119 -15.61 12.28 6.10
CA TYR A 119 -14.32 12.42 5.44
C TYR A 119 -13.85 11.08 4.85
N ALA A 120 -13.94 9.98 5.61
CA ALA A 120 -13.59 8.65 5.10
C ALA A 120 -14.37 8.29 3.82
N LYS A 121 -15.69 8.54 3.81
CA LYS A 121 -16.54 8.32 2.63
C LYS A 121 -16.10 9.13 1.42
N LYS A 122 -15.71 10.40 1.62
CA LYS A 122 -15.15 11.24 0.54
C LYS A 122 -13.84 10.69 -0.02
N LEU A 123 -13.05 9.99 0.78
CA LEU A 123 -11.83 9.31 0.34
C LEU A 123 -12.08 7.97 -0.38
N GLY A 124 -13.34 7.58 -0.54
CA GLY A 124 -13.73 6.33 -1.21
C GLY A 124 -13.79 5.12 -0.28
N VAL A 125 -13.74 5.32 1.04
CA VAL A 125 -13.98 4.24 2.01
C VAL A 125 -15.46 3.88 2.00
N ASP A 126 -15.75 2.59 1.87
CA ASP A 126 -17.10 2.08 2.13
C ASP A 126 -17.32 2.00 3.64
N THR A 127 -17.92 3.06 4.18
CA THR A 127 -18.18 3.22 5.61
C THR A 127 -19.20 2.24 6.16
N ASP A 128 -20.07 1.68 5.30
CA ASP A 128 -21.13 0.76 5.73
C ASP A 128 -20.55 -0.64 6.00
N SER A 129 -19.47 -1.02 5.31
CA SER A 129 -18.76 -2.29 5.51
C SER A 129 -17.49 -2.16 6.38
N LEU A 130 -17.02 -0.95 6.67
CA LEU A 130 -15.83 -0.74 7.49
C LEU A 130 -16.08 -1.15 8.95
N ILE A 131 -15.29 -2.11 9.45
CA ILE A 131 -15.34 -2.53 10.84
C ILE A 131 -14.60 -1.48 11.68
N VAL A 132 -15.30 -0.74 12.54
CA VAL A 132 -14.69 0.25 13.43
C VAL A 132 -14.76 -0.23 14.88
N SER A 133 -13.65 -0.07 15.61
CA SER A 133 -13.60 -0.31 17.05
C SER A 133 -12.99 0.89 17.75
N GLN A 134 -13.65 1.35 18.81
CA GLN A 134 -13.19 2.42 19.69
C GLN A 134 -12.91 1.84 21.08
N PRO A 135 -11.68 1.36 21.33
CA PRO A 135 -11.33 0.67 22.57
C PRO A 135 -11.08 1.65 23.72
N ASP A 136 -11.32 1.19 24.95
CA ASP A 136 -11.10 1.92 26.20
C ASP A 136 -9.61 1.96 26.61
N ASN A 137 -8.80 0.96 26.19
CA ASN A 137 -7.38 0.85 26.54
C ASN A 137 -6.56 0.10 25.48
N GLY A 138 -5.23 0.21 25.60
CA GLY A 138 -4.28 -0.36 24.66
C GLY A 138 -4.30 -1.89 24.60
N GLU A 139 -4.51 -2.60 25.72
CA GLU A 139 -4.63 -4.05 25.74
C GLU A 139 -5.84 -4.50 24.92
N GLN A 140 -7.01 -3.93 25.20
CA GLN A 140 -8.26 -4.24 24.51
C GLN A 140 -8.14 -3.94 23.00
N ALA A 141 -7.56 -2.81 22.63
CA ALA A 141 -7.32 -2.44 21.23
C ALA A 141 -6.52 -3.52 20.47
N LEU A 142 -5.43 -4.00 21.07
CA LEU A 142 -4.54 -4.99 20.47
C LEU A 142 -5.13 -6.41 20.50
N GLU A 143 -5.94 -6.74 21.50
CA GLU A 143 -6.68 -8.01 21.57
C GLU A 143 -7.78 -8.08 20.51
N ILE A 144 -8.56 -7.00 20.33
CA ILE A 144 -9.56 -6.89 19.26
C ILE A 144 -8.86 -7.05 17.90
N ALA A 145 -7.74 -6.35 17.68
CA ALA A 145 -6.98 -6.48 16.45
C ALA A 145 -6.50 -7.92 16.21
N ASP A 146 -5.93 -8.60 17.21
CA ASP A 146 -5.45 -9.99 17.09
C ASP A 146 -6.61 -10.97 16.80
N MET A 147 -7.77 -10.79 17.44
CA MET A 147 -8.97 -11.61 17.17
C MET A 147 -9.45 -11.43 15.74
N LEU A 148 -9.54 -10.20 15.26
CA LEU A 148 -9.97 -9.91 13.90
C LEU A 148 -8.99 -10.47 12.87
N ILE A 149 -7.68 -10.34 13.07
CA ILE A 149 -6.66 -10.93 12.19
C ILE A 149 -6.78 -12.44 12.14
N ARG A 150 -6.96 -13.11 13.29
CA ARG A 150 -7.08 -14.58 13.37
C ARG A 150 -8.34 -15.14 12.73
N SER A 151 -9.36 -14.32 12.50
CA SER A 151 -10.53 -14.74 11.73
C SER A 151 -10.19 -15.10 10.28
N GLY A 152 -9.07 -14.57 9.76
CA GLY A 152 -8.66 -14.76 8.36
C GLY A 152 -9.50 -13.97 7.35
N ALA A 153 -10.45 -13.15 7.81
CA ALA A 153 -11.38 -12.43 6.95
C ALA A 153 -10.89 -11.02 6.55
N LEU A 154 -9.84 -10.48 7.21
CA LEU A 154 -9.37 -9.12 6.97
C LEU A 154 -8.22 -9.05 5.96
N ASP A 155 -8.30 -8.09 5.05
CA ASP A 155 -7.23 -7.70 4.13
C ASP A 155 -6.33 -6.63 4.74
N VAL A 156 -6.93 -5.68 5.46
CA VAL A 156 -6.22 -4.57 6.09
C VAL A 156 -6.83 -4.20 7.44
N ILE A 157 -5.96 -3.88 8.40
CA ILE A 157 -6.34 -3.32 9.69
C ILE A 157 -5.49 -2.09 10.00
N VAL A 158 -6.13 -0.98 10.33
CA VAL A 158 -5.47 0.26 10.75
C VAL A 158 -5.59 0.41 12.26
N ILE A 159 -4.51 0.82 12.93
CA ILE A 159 -4.48 1.18 14.35
C ILE A 159 -4.08 2.65 14.44
N ASP A 160 -5.05 3.52 14.75
CA ASP A 160 -4.88 4.97 14.88
C ASP A 160 -5.12 5.41 16.33
N SER A 161 -4.10 5.63 17.17
CA SER A 161 -2.68 5.51 16.89
C SER A 161 -1.95 4.80 18.02
N VAL A 162 -0.70 4.39 17.76
CA VAL A 162 0.17 3.77 18.79
C VAL A 162 0.32 4.66 20.02
N ALA A 163 0.30 5.98 19.86
CA ALA A 163 0.44 6.91 20.98
C ALA A 163 -0.76 6.83 21.93
N ALA A 164 -1.95 6.53 21.40
CA ALA A 164 -3.20 6.39 22.15
C ALA A 164 -3.43 4.98 22.72
N LEU A 165 -2.54 4.01 22.46
CA LEU A 165 -2.59 2.69 23.09
C LEU A 165 -2.09 2.76 24.54
N VAL A 166 -2.85 3.44 25.39
CA VAL A 166 -2.52 3.63 26.81
C VAL A 166 -2.88 2.36 27.59
N PRO A 167 -1.94 1.76 28.33
CA PRO A 167 -2.22 0.57 29.12
C PRO A 167 -3.28 0.82 30.18
N LYS A 168 -4.11 -0.18 30.47
CA LYS A 168 -5.17 -0.11 31.48
C LYS A 168 -4.70 0.42 32.84
N ALA A 169 -3.55 -0.06 33.31
CA ALA A 169 -2.99 0.36 34.60
C ALA A 169 -2.58 1.85 34.65
N GLU A 170 -2.30 2.46 33.49
CA GLU A 170 -1.99 3.90 33.39
C GLU A 170 -3.28 4.73 33.33
N ILE A 171 -4.37 4.20 32.76
CA ILE A 171 -5.69 4.85 32.75
C ILE A 171 -6.34 4.83 34.14
N GLU A 172 -6.21 3.72 34.87
CA GLU A 172 -6.77 3.57 36.22
C GLU A 172 -5.90 4.20 37.32
N GLY A 173 -4.65 4.57 36.99
CA GLY A 173 -3.71 5.21 37.91
C GLY A 173 -3.99 6.70 38.12
N ASP A 174 -3.38 7.28 39.15
CA ASP A 174 -3.53 8.71 39.44
C ASP A 174 -2.58 9.56 38.56
N MET A 175 -2.98 10.80 38.29
CA MET A 175 -2.12 11.73 37.55
C MET A 175 -0.79 11.96 38.29
N GLY A 176 0.31 11.56 37.65
CA GLY A 176 1.67 11.66 38.21
C GLY A 176 2.26 10.31 38.62
N ASP A 177 1.48 9.23 38.57
CA ASP A 177 1.99 7.89 38.78
C ASP A 177 3.01 7.49 37.69
N SER A 178 4.06 6.81 38.12
CA SER A 178 5.18 6.46 37.24
C SER A 178 5.00 5.07 36.65
N HIS A 179 4.54 5.00 35.41
CA HIS A 179 4.40 3.75 34.64
C HIS A 179 5.51 3.60 33.60
N VAL A 180 6.75 3.41 34.06
CA VAL A 180 7.92 3.39 33.16
C VAL A 180 7.86 2.22 32.17
N GLY A 181 7.69 2.54 30.89
CA GLY A 181 7.85 1.60 29.78
C GLY A 181 6.73 0.57 29.63
N LEU A 182 5.57 0.78 30.27
CA LEU A 182 4.45 -0.16 30.23
C LEU A 182 3.92 -0.33 28.79
N GLN A 183 3.68 0.77 28.08
CA GLN A 183 3.27 0.75 26.68
C GLN A 183 4.29 0.04 25.76
N ALA A 184 5.59 0.23 25.99
CA ALA A 184 6.64 -0.43 25.20
C ALA A 184 6.64 -1.96 25.38
N ARG A 185 6.33 -2.44 26.59
CA ARG A 185 6.20 -3.87 26.90
C ARG A 185 4.95 -4.46 26.26
N LEU A 186 3.82 -3.76 26.36
CA LEU A 186 2.55 -4.11 25.72
C LEU A 186 2.74 -4.30 24.20
N MET A 187 3.31 -3.29 23.54
CA MET A 187 3.60 -3.34 22.10
C MET A 187 4.53 -4.51 21.74
N SER A 188 5.56 -4.76 22.56
CA SER A 188 6.50 -5.87 22.32
C SER A 188 5.82 -7.24 22.40
N GLN A 189 4.87 -7.40 23.32
CA GLN A 189 4.11 -8.65 23.49
C GLN A 189 3.09 -8.83 22.37
N ALA A 190 2.33 -7.79 22.04
CA ALA A 190 1.30 -7.84 21.01
C ALA A 190 1.91 -8.12 19.62
N LEU A 191 2.93 -7.36 19.22
CA LEU A 191 3.57 -7.55 17.91
C LEU A 191 4.19 -8.96 17.76
N ARG A 192 4.71 -9.54 18.84
CA ARG A 192 5.23 -10.92 18.85
C ARG A 192 4.13 -11.93 18.54
N LYS A 193 2.91 -11.74 19.07
CA LYS A 193 1.75 -12.61 18.83
C LYS A 193 1.14 -12.40 17.44
N MET A 194 0.99 -11.14 17.02
CA MET A 194 0.28 -10.76 15.80
C MET A 194 1.08 -11.06 14.53
N THR A 195 2.42 -10.95 14.55
CA THR A 195 3.25 -11.07 13.33
C THR A 195 3.03 -12.39 12.58
N GLY A 196 2.93 -13.51 13.31
CA GLY A 196 2.65 -14.82 12.71
C GLY A 196 1.24 -14.90 12.13
N ALA A 197 0.24 -14.37 12.87
CA ALA A 197 -1.15 -14.36 12.44
C ALA A 197 -1.37 -13.52 11.18
N LEU A 198 -0.76 -12.33 11.12
CA LEU A 198 -0.81 -11.45 9.94
C LEU A 198 -0.28 -12.15 8.69
N SER A 199 0.87 -12.82 8.80
CA SER A 199 1.46 -13.53 7.67
C SER A 199 0.63 -14.74 7.21
N GLN A 200 -0.11 -15.39 8.12
CA GLN A 200 -0.98 -16.53 7.80
C GLN A 200 -2.31 -16.08 7.19
N ALA A 201 -2.89 -15.00 7.71
CA ALA A 201 -4.14 -14.42 7.24
C ALA A 201 -3.98 -13.52 6.00
N ASN A 202 -2.74 -13.22 5.60
CA ASN A 202 -2.42 -12.27 4.54
C ASN A 202 -2.95 -10.83 4.79
N THR A 203 -3.23 -10.50 6.06
CA THR A 203 -3.72 -9.19 6.48
C THR A 203 -2.56 -8.17 6.62
N THR A 204 -2.74 -6.97 6.09
CA THR A 204 -1.81 -5.85 6.30
C THR A 204 -2.19 -5.08 7.56
N ALA A 205 -1.28 -4.97 8.53
CA ALA A 205 -1.49 -4.12 9.71
C ALA A 205 -0.77 -2.78 9.56
N ILE A 206 -1.52 -1.68 9.53
CA ILE A 206 -1.00 -0.31 9.46
C ILE A 206 -1.09 0.32 10.84
N PHE A 207 0.05 0.61 11.44
CA PHE A 207 0.14 1.37 12.69
C PHE A 207 0.43 2.83 12.36
N ILE A 208 -0.48 3.72 12.76
CA ILE A 208 -0.23 5.16 12.75
C ILE A 208 0.50 5.52 14.03
N ASN A 209 1.52 6.37 13.92
CA ASN A 209 2.32 6.78 15.06
C ASN A 209 2.65 8.27 15.01
N GLN A 210 2.86 8.86 16.18
CA GLN A 210 3.22 10.25 16.34
C GLN A 210 4.73 10.38 16.61
N LEU A 211 5.27 11.53 16.26
CA LEU A 211 6.62 11.93 16.65
C LEU A 211 6.62 12.47 18.09
N ARG A 212 7.70 12.18 18.80
CA ARG A 212 8.08 12.74 20.11
C ARG A 212 9.56 13.11 20.06
N GLU A 213 10.00 13.97 20.95
CA GLU A 213 11.41 14.32 21.08
C GLU A 213 12.05 13.58 22.26
N LYS A 214 13.29 13.11 22.08
CA LYS A 214 14.11 12.59 23.17
C LYS A 214 14.84 13.74 23.84
N ILE A 215 14.49 13.98 25.09
CA ILE A 215 15.19 14.96 25.94
C ILE A 215 16.67 14.54 26.08
N GLY A 216 17.58 15.50 25.95
CA GLY A 216 19.02 15.30 26.16
C GLY A 216 19.82 14.80 24.96
N VAL A 217 19.25 14.78 23.75
CA VAL A 217 19.97 14.49 22.51
C VAL A 217 20.50 15.79 21.90
N PHE A 218 21.81 16.03 22.02
CA PHE A 218 22.48 17.23 21.47
C PHE A 218 23.13 16.99 20.09
N PHE A 219 23.19 15.73 19.62
CA PHE A 219 23.78 15.36 18.33
C PHE A 219 22.89 14.35 17.60
N GLY A 220 22.64 14.59 16.31
CA GLY A 220 21.71 13.81 15.49
C GLY A 220 20.26 14.30 15.59
N SER A 221 19.30 13.49 15.12
CA SER A 221 17.88 13.82 15.22
C SER A 221 17.32 13.45 16.60
N PRO A 222 16.66 14.39 17.30
CA PRO A 222 16.01 14.11 18.59
C PRO A 222 14.70 13.33 18.43
N GLU A 223 14.17 13.22 17.20
CA GLU A 223 12.87 12.63 16.95
C GLU A 223 12.83 11.10 17.22
N THR A 224 11.75 10.66 17.85
CA THR A 224 11.43 9.26 18.10
C THR A 224 9.93 9.02 17.93
N THR A 225 9.56 7.74 17.83
CA THR A 225 8.15 7.31 17.79
C THR A 225 7.75 6.71 19.13
N THR A 226 6.45 6.72 19.43
CA THR A 226 5.87 6.14 20.66
C THR A 226 5.80 4.60 20.60
N GLY A 227 5.49 3.93 21.72
CA GLY A 227 5.38 2.47 21.77
C GLY A 227 6.70 1.69 21.84
N GLY A 228 7.82 2.37 22.14
CA GLY A 228 9.13 1.74 22.28
C GLY A 228 9.79 1.37 20.95
N LYS A 229 10.67 0.35 20.95
CA LYS A 229 11.45 -0.04 19.76
C LYS A 229 10.84 -1.20 18.97
N ALA A 230 9.91 -1.95 19.54
CA ALA A 230 9.41 -3.19 18.95
C ALA A 230 8.84 -2.98 17.54
N LEU A 231 7.95 -2.00 17.38
CA LEU A 231 7.33 -1.68 16.08
C LEU A 231 8.38 -1.39 15.00
N LYS A 232 9.46 -0.69 15.34
CA LYS A 232 10.57 -0.41 14.42
C LYS A 232 11.23 -1.68 13.88
N PHE A 233 11.27 -2.77 14.64
CA PHE A 233 11.86 -4.04 14.22
C PHE A 233 10.88 -4.92 13.44
N TYR A 234 9.64 -5.02 13.94
CA TYR A 234 8.59 -5.84 13.35
C TYR A 234 8.07 -5.28 12.02
N ALA A 235 7.94 -3.94 11.90
CA ALA A 235 7.49 -3.31 10.66
C ALA A 235 8.37 -3.73 9.47
N SER A 236 7.73 -4.19 8.39
CA SER A 236 8.39 -4.47 7.11
C SER A 236 8.63 -3.19 6.32
N VAL A 237 7.69 -2.25 6.41
CA VAL A 237 7.78 -0.93 5.81
C VAL A 237 7.56 0.12 6.89
N ARG A 238 8.37 1.19 6.87
CA ARG A 238 8.16 2.38 7.71
C ARG A 238 8.18 3.63 6.84
N LEU A 239 7.16 4.46 7.00
CA LEU A 239 6.93 5.67 6.21
C LEU A 239 7.00 6.89 7.13
N ASP A 240 7.91 7.82 6.83
CA ASP A 240 7.99 9.15 7.45
C ASP A 240 7.26 10.14 6.55
N ILE A 241 6.07 10.57 6.96
CA ILE A 241 5.18 11.45 6.19
C ILE A 241 5.20 12.87 6.77
N ARG A 242 5.46 13.86 5.92
CA ARG A 242 5.56 15.27 6.31
C ARG A 242 4.87 16.18 5.30
N ARG A 243 4.18 17.19 5.79
CA ARG A 243 3.77 18.34 4.98
C ARG A 243 5.00 19.18 4.64
N ILE A 244 5.22 19.48 3.36
CA ILE A 244 6.33 20.32 2.90
C ILE A 244 5.89 21.70 2.40
N GLN A 245 4.68 21.83 1.88
CA GLN A 245 4.14 23.09 1.39
C GLN A 245 2.62 23.10 1.47
N THR A 246 2.01 24.26 1.71
CA THR A 246 0.57 24.46 1.56
C THR A 246 0.25 24.84 0.11
N LEU A 247 -0.68 24.13 -0.50
CA LEU A 247 -1.20 24.40 -1.84
C LEU A 247 -2.27 25.49 -1.73
N LYS A 248 -2.20 26.48 -2.61
CA LYS A 248 -3.14 27.61 -2.64
C LYS A 248 -3.74 27.78 -4.03
N ASN A 249 -5.01 28.16 -4.07
CA ASN A 249 -5.68 28.66 -5.26
C ASN A 249 -6.10 30.11 -4.99
N GLY A 250 -5.37 31.08 -5.55
CA GLY A 250 -5.44 32.46 -5.10
C GLY A 250 -5.01 32.60 -3.63
N ASP A 251 -5.90 33.12 -2.79
CA ASP A 251 -5.67 33.29 -1.36
C ASP A 251 -6.11 32.09 -0.50
N GLU A 252 -6.91 31.17 -1.06
CA GLU A 252 -7.48 30.04 -0.34
C GLU A 252 -6.51 28.85 -0.28
N ALA A 253 -6.37 28.25 0.91
CA ALA A 253 -5.58 27.04 1.10
C ALA A 253 -6.40 25.80 0.73
N VAL A 254 -6.06 25.17 -0.39
CA VAL A 254 -6.82 24.05 -0.98
C VAL A 254 -6.25 22.67 -0.66
N GLY A 255 -5.04 22.61 -0.11
CA GLY A 255 -4.42 21.34 0.25
C GLY A 255 -2.98 21.49 0.70
N ASN A 256 -2.26 20.36 0.73
CA ASN A 256 -0.88 20.27 1.15
C ASN A 256 -0.06 19.43 0.17
N ARG A 257 1.13 19.92 -0.20
CA ARG A 257 2.18 19.09 -0.77
C ARG A 257 2.78 18.27 0.36
N THR A 258 2.77 16.96 0.17
CA THR A 258 3.19 15.98 1.17
C THR A 258 4.35 15.17 0.64
N LYS A 259 5.32 14.92 1.52
CA LYS A 259 6.51 14.13 1.26
C LYS A 259 6.49 12.90 2.15
N VAL A 260 6.67 11.74 1.55
CA VAL A 260 6.79 10.46 2.26
C VAL A 260 8.17 9.87 1.97
N LYS A 261 8.94 9.62 3.03
CA LYS A 261 10.22 8.91 2.93
C LYS A 261 10.05 7.47 3.41
N VAL A 262 10.46 6.50 2.59
CA VAL A 262 10.47 5.09 2.95
C VAL A 262 11.70 4.81 3.82
N VAL A 263 11.63 5.07 5.13
CA VAL A 263 12.79 4.96 6.02
C VAL A 263 13.19 3.52 6.33
N LYS A 264 12.29 2.56 6.09
CA LYS A 264 12.58 1.12 6.17
C LYS A 264 11.75 0.41 5.11
N ASN A 265 12.37 -0.53 4.41
CA ASN A 265 11.72 -1.40 3.45
C ASN A 265 12.43 -2.77 3.48
N LYS A 266 11.71 -3.84 3.80
CA LYS A 266 12.22 -5.23 3.77
C LYS A 266 11.91 -5.94 2.45
N MET A 267 11.16 -5.30 1.55
CA MET A 267 10.65 -5.91 0.32
C MET A 267 11.38 -5.38 -0.92
N ALA A 268 11.84 -4.14 -0.86
CA ALA A 268 12.61 -3.47 -1.90
C ALA A 268 13.66 -2.53 -1.27
N PRO A 269 14.56 -1.91 -2.07
CA PRO A 269 15.52 -0.93 -1.58
C PRO A 269 14.84 0.22 -0.80
N PRO A 270 15.29 0.53 0.43
CA PRO A 270 14.74 1.62 1.24
C PRO A 270 15.26 3.00 0.80
N PHE A 271 14.80 4.04 1.51
CA PHE A 271 15.23 5.44 1.42
C PHE A 271 14.78 6.22 0.19
N LYS A 272 13.99 5.61 -0.69
CA LYS A 272 13.25 6.34 -1.71
C LYS A 272 12.26 7.32 -1.07
N VAL A 273 11.93 8.34 -1.84
CA VAL A 273 11.07 9.46 -1.46
C VAL A 273 9.96 9.58 -2.50
N ALA A 274 8.75 9.80 -2.03
CA ALA A 274 7.61 10.15 -2.85
C ALA A 274 7.09 11.53 -2.44
N GLU A 275 6.64 12.31 -3.41
CA GLU A 275 5.97 13.58 -3.19
C GLU A 275 4.66 13.59 -3.96
N PHE A 276 3.58 14.01 -3.30
CA PHE A 276 2.24 14.06 -3.86
C PHE A 276 1.39 15.10 -3.13
N ASP A 277 0.26 15.45 -3.73
CA ASP A 277 -0.66 16.45 -3.21
C ASP A 277 -1.78 15.76 -2.42
N ILE A 278 -2.08 16.28 -1.23
CA ILE A 278 -3.27 15.93 -0.45
C ILE A 278 -4.20 17.15 -0.47
N LEU A 279 -5.32 17.04 -1.17
CA LEU A 279 -6.34 18.07 -1.29
C LEU A 279 -7.36 17.94 -0.16
N TYR A 280 -7.82 19.06 0.37
CA TYR A 280 -8.84 19.04 1.43
C TYR A 280 -10.18 18.56 0.87
N GLY A 281 -10.81 17.61 1.56
CA GLY A 281 -12.08 17.02 1.13
C GLY A 281 -12.00 15.99 0.00
N GLU A 282 -10.86 15.85 -0.70
CA GLU A 282 -10.66 14.86 -1.77
C GLU A 282 -9.58 13.81 -1.44
N GLY A 283 -8.60 14.17 -0.60
CA GLY A 283 -7.49 13.27 -0.24
C GLY A 283 -6.31 13.33 -1.20
N ILE A 284 -5.61 12.22 -1.37
CA ILE A 284 -4.45 12.09 -2.25
C ILE A 284 -4.91 12.28 -3.70
N SER A 285 -4.35 13.29 -4.38
CA SER A 285 -4.63 13.50 -5.80
C SER A 285 -3.87 12.49 -6.66
N LYS A 286 -4.61 11.52 -7.19
CA LYS A 286 -4.08 10.51 -8.11
C LYS A 286 -3.56 11.17 -9.38
N GLU A 287 -4.34 12.06 -9.97
CA GLU A 287 -4.05 12.75 -11.24
C GLU A 287 -2.82 13.65 -11.09
N GLY A 288 -2.72 14.36 -9.97
CA GLY A 288 -1.54 15.17 -9.66
C GLY A 288 -0.27 14.31 -9.52
N SER A 289 -0.39 13.13 -8.90
CA SER A 289 0.71 12.17 -8.79
C SER A 289 1.09 11.59 -10.16
N VAL A 290 0.12 11.25 -11.02
CA VAL A 290 0.38 10.75 -12.39
C VAL A 290 1.11 11.81 -13.20
N LEU A 291 0.63 13.06 -13.17
CA LEU A 291 1.25 14.18 -13.88
C LEU A 291 2.70 14.41 -13.45
N ASP A 292 2.98 14.40 -12.15
CA ASP A 292 4.35 14.55 -11.63
C ASP A 292 5.29 13.45 -12.11
N MET A 293 4.83 12.21 -12.06
CA MET A 293 5.63 11.07 -12.50
C MET A 293 5.80 11.04 -14.03
N ALA A 294 4.80 11.47 -14.78
CA ALA A 294 4.86 11.60 -16.24
C ALA A 294 5.85 12.69 -16.69
N LEU A 295 5.98 13.78 -15.92
CA LEU A 295 7.00 14.81 -16.14
C LEU A 295 8.41 14.28 -15.86
N GLN A 296 8.58 13.51 -14.78
CA GLN A 296 9.88 12.92 -14.44
C GLN A 296 10.38 11.92 -15.49
N THR A 297 9.46 11.22 -16.15
CA THR A 297 9.74 10.22 -17.20
C THR A 297 9.74 10.81 -18.61
N ASN A 298 9.51 12.11 -18.78
CA ASN A 298 9.36 12.80 -20.07
C ASN A 298 8.23 12.29 -20.96
N ILE A 299 7.24 11.57 -20.39
CA ILE A 299 6.02 11.14 -21.09
C ILE A 299 5.15 12.36 -21.36
N VAL A 300 4.98 13.21 -20.34
CA VAL A 300 4.38 14.54 -20.46
C VAL A 300 5.51 15.56 -20.49
N LYS A 301 5.44 16.52 -21.43
CA LYS A 301 6.42 17.59 -21.58
C LYS A 301 5.83 18.92 -21.15
N LYS A 302 6.64 19.73 -20.45
CA LYS A 302 6.27 21.08 -20.02
C LYS A 302 7.07 22.12 -20.78
N SER A 303 6.38 23.03 -21.47
CA SER A 303 6.96 24.18 -22.19
C SER A 303 6.40 25.48 -21.61
N GLY A 304 7.19 26.15 -20.77
CA GLY A 304 6.70 27.32 -20.01
C GLY A 304 5.59 26.92 -19.03
N SER A 305 4.38 27.42 -19.25
CA SER A 305 3.19 27.05 -18.46
C SER A 305 2.33 25.96 -19.12
N TRP A 306 2.65 25.53 -20.33
CA TRP A 306 1.89 24.54 -21.10
C TRP A 306 2.39 23.12 -20.86
N PHE A 307 1.45 22.17 -20.79
CA PHE A 307 1.72 20.74 -20.70
C PHE A 307 1.24 20.05 -21.98
N THR A 308 2.06 19.14 -22.49
CA THR A 308 1.83 18.44 -23.75
C THR A 308 2.07 16.94 -23.60
N TYR A 309 1.25 16.15 -24.27
CA TYR A 309 1.33 14.69 -24.32
C TYR A 309 1.19 14.24 -25.77
N GLU A 310 2.16 13.50 -26.29
CA GLU A 310 2.18 13.00 -27.68
C GLU A 310 1.96 14.05 -28.80
N GLY A 311 2.13 15.33 -28.49
CA GLY A 311 1.90 16.44 -29.41
C GLY A 311 0.64 17.25 -29.11
N ASP A 312 -0.30 16.68 -28.37
CA ASP A 312 -1.53 17.33 -27.95
C ASP A 312 -1.31 18.19 -26.71
N GLN A 313 -2.00 19.34 -26.66
CA GLN A 313 -1.97 20.23 -25.51
C GLN A 313 -2.96 19.74 -24.45
N LEU A 314 -2.44 19.31 -23.30
CA LEU A 314 -3.26 18.94 -22.14
C LEU A 314 -3.85 20.17 -21.45
N GLY A 315 -3.16 21.31 -21.53
CA GLY A 315 -3.61 22.57 -20.96
C GLY A 315 -2.50 23.44 -20.40
N GLN A 316 -2.89 24.61 -19.89
CA GLN A 316 -2.01 25.60 -19.28
C GLN A 316 -2.15 25.61 -17.76
N GLY A 317 -1.04 25.46 -17.05
CA GLY A 317 -1.00 25.45 -15.59
C GLY A 317 -1.32 24.08 -14.98
N ARG A 318 -0.68 23.76 -13.85
CA ARG A 318 -0.78 22.44 -13.20
C ARG A 318 -2.22 22.07 -12.85
N GLU A 319 -2.96 23.00 -12.27
CA GLU A 319 -4.30 22.75 -11.74
C GLU A 319 -5.30 22.44 -12.86
N ASN A 320 -5.26 23.18 -13.95
CA ASN A 320 -6.11 22.94 -15.11
C ASN A 320 -5.84 21.57 -15.75
N VAL A 321 -4.56 21.18 -15.86
CA VAL A 321 -4.19 19.87 -16.41
C VAL A 321 -4.61 18.75 -15.47
N ARG A 322 -4.48 18.94 -14.16
CA ARG A 322 -4.97 17.98 -13.17
C ARG A 322 -6.48 17.77 -13.30
N GLN A 323 -7.24 18.85 -13.42
CA GLN A 323 -8.69 18.78 -13.62
C GLN A 323 -9.03 18.09 -14.95
N PHE A 324 -8.33 18.43 -16.03
CA PHE A 324 -8.48 17.77 -17.32
C PHE A 324 -8.25 16.25 -17.24
N LEU A 325 -7.20 15.82 -16.54
CA LEU A 325 -6.93 14.39 -16.29
C LEU A 325 -8.05 13.74 -15.45
N LYS A 326 -8.58 14.44 -14.45
CA LYS A 326 -9.69 13.96 -13.63
C LYS A 326 -10.96 13.75 -14.46
N ASP A 327 -11.23 14.66 -15.39
CA ASP A 327 -12.39 14.59 -16.29
C ASP A 327 -12.20 13.53 -17.41
N ASN A 328 -10.96 13.07 -17.63
CA ASN A 328 -10.60 12.10 -18.67
C ASN A 328 -9.89 10.86 -18.06
N PRO A 329 -10.61 9.98 -17.34
CA PRO A 329 -10.00 8.85 -16.64
C PRO A 329 -9.32 7.83 -17.55
N GLY A 330 -9.81 7.66 -18.80
CA GLY A 330 -9.18 6.78 -19.80
C GLY A 330 -7.76 7.22 -20.15
N LEU A 331 -7.60 8.52 -20.46
CA LEU A 331 -6.30 9.12 -20.74
C LEU A 331 -5.37 9.07 -19.50
N THR A 332 -5.92 9.33 -18.32
CA THR A 332 -5.15 9.26 -17.07
C THR A 332 -4.59 7.86 -16.85
N LYS A 333 -5.40 6.82 -17.09
CA LYS A 333 -4.96 5.43 -16.99
C LYS A 333 -3.88 5.10 -18.03
N GLU A 334 -4.04 5.56 -19.27
CA GLU A 334 -3.03 5.37 -20.32
C GLU A 334 -1.67 5.98 -19.92
N ILE A 335 -1.67 7.22 -19.43
CA ILE A 335 -0.44 7.89 -18.96
C ILE A 335 0.13 7.16 -17.75
N GLU A 336 -0.72 6.76 -16.79
CA GLU A 336 -0.32 5.98 -15.62
C GLU A 336 0.37 4.66 -16.01
N ASP A 337 -0.18 3.93 -16.97
CA ASP A 337 0.37 2.65 -17.43
C ASP A 337 1.69 2.87 -18.18
N LYS A 338 1.81 3.89 -19.03
CA LYS A 338 3.10 4.26 -19.65
C LYS A 338 4.16 4.63 -18.60
N VAL A 339 3.78 5.34 -17.54
CA VAL A 339 4.67 5.63 -16.40
C VAL A 339 5.09 4.34 -15.69
N LYS A 340 4.16 3.43 -15.41
CA LYS A 340 4.47 2.14 -14.76
C LYS A 340 5.43 1.29 -15.60
N VAL A 341 5.27 1.27 -16.92
CA VAL A 341 6.20 0.59 -17.85
C VAL A 341 7.58 1.25 -17.79
N ALA A 342 7.65 2.58 -17.84
CA ALA A 342 8.93 3.32 -17.79
C ALA A 342 9.72 3.06 -16.49
N PHE A 343 9.02 2.81 -15.38
CA PHE A 343 9.61 2.45 -14.09
C PHE A 343 9.81 0.94 -13.88
N GLY A 344 9.39 0.10 -14.83
CA GLY A 344 9.57 -1.35 -14.79
C GLY A 344 8.68 -2.08 -13.77
N LEU A 345 7.52 -1.51 -13.42
CA LEU A 345 6.56 -2.14 -12.50
C LEU A 345 5.57 -3.08 -13.19
N ILE A 346 5.30 -2.83 -14.47
CA ILE A 346 4.53 -3.73 -15.32
C ILE A 346 5.35 -4.03 -16.58
N PRO A 347 5.26 -5.24 -17.14
CA PRO A 347 5.85 -5.53 -18.45
C PRO A 347 5.25 -4.60 -19.50
N ALA A 348 6.04 -4.25 -20.51
CA ALA A 348 5.52 -3.51 -21.65
C ALA A 348 4.41 -4.35 -22.32
N PRO A 349 3.26 -3.73 -22.69
CA PRO A 349 2.20 -4.46 -23.37
C PRO A 349 2.74 -5.14 -24.63
N SER A 350 2.38 -6.41 -24.81
CA SER A 350 2.78 -7.17 -26.00
C SER A 350 2.06 -6.64 -27.24
N GLU A 351 2.57 -6.93 -28.45
CA GLU A 351 1.91 -6.48 -29.68
C GLU A 351 0.48 -7.06 -29.83
N ASP A 352 0.20 -8.20 -29.18
CA ASP A 352 -1.11 -8.85 -29.16
C ASP A 352 -2.13 -8.08 -28.28
N ASP A 353 -1.71 -7.45 -27.17
CA ASP A 353 -2.60 -6.67 -26.28
C ASP A 353 -3.13 -5.38 -26.91
N LYS A 354 -2.45 -4.86 -27.95
CA LYS A 354 -2.86 -3.65 -28.67
C LYS A 354 -3.98 -3.90 -29.67
N ALA A 355 -4.16 -5.15 -30.12
CA ALA A 355 -5.22 -5.51 -31.05
C ALA A 355 -6.60 -5.53 -30.35
N ASP A 356 -6.66 -6.03 -29.11
CA ASP A 356 -7.91 -6.12 -28.34
C ASP A 356 -8.45 -4.75 -27.89
N GLN A 357 -7.58 -3.75 -27.67
CA GLN A 357 -8.02 -2.38 -27.36
C GLN A 357 -8.54 -1.61 -28.59
N ALA A 358 -8.07 -1.95 -29.79
CA ALA A 358 -8.55 -1.33 -31.02
C ALA A 358 -9.93 -1.85 -31.46
N ASP A 359 -10.24 -3.13 -31.19
CA ASP A 359 -11.56 -3.71 -31.48
C ASP A 359 -12.64 -3.25 -30.48
N ALA A 360 -12.28 -2.99 -29.22
CA ALA A 360 -13.23 -2.49 -28.22
C ALA A 360 -13.69 -1.04 -28.47
N ASP A 361 -12.85 -0.19 -29.08
CA ASP A 361 -13.18 1.21 -29.36
C ASP A 361 -13.96 1.39 -30.68
N GLN A 362 -13.91 0.41 -31.60
CA GLN A 362 -14.69 0.42 -32.83
C GLN A 362 -16.10 -0.16 -32.68
N GLY A 363 -16.35 -1.03 -31.69
CA GLY A 363 -17.66 -1.66 -31.46
C GLY A 363 -18.75 -0.76 -30.85
N SER A 364 -18.47 0.51 -30.53
CA SER A 364 -19.42 1.41 -29.84
C SER A 364 -20.01 2.54 -30.72
N LYS A 365 -19.74 2.55 -32.03
CA LYS A 365 -20.18 3.63 -32.94
C LYS A 365 -21.11 3.25 -34.10
N GLU A 366 -21.57 2.02 -34.20
CA GLU A 366 -22.54 1.62 -35.24
C GLU A 366 -23.69 0.79 -34.64
N ASP A 367 -24.67 1.43 -34.01
CA ASP A 367 -26.09 1.07 -34.16
C ASP A 367 -26.99 2.09 -33.44
N ASP A 368 -27.29 3.23 -34.08
CA ASP A 368 -28.58 3.90 -33.85
C ASP A 368 -28.92 4.83 -35.03
N SER A 369 -29.39 4.26 -36.14
CA SER A 369 -30.24 5.00 -37.08
C SER A 369 -31.15 4.07 -37.87
N ALA A 370 -32.31 3.75 -37.30
CA ALA A 370 -33.46 3.29 -38.07
C ALA A 370 -34.69 4.13 -37.67
N PRO A 371 -35.46 4.68 -38.64
CA PRO A 371 -36.55 5.60 -38.36
C PRO A 371 -37.79 4.84 -37.90
N VAL A 372 -38.44 5.33 -36.86
CA VAL A 372 -39.72 4.78 -36.36
C VAL A 372 -40.86 5.41 -37.17
N ASP A 373 -41.41 4.65 -38.11
CA ASP A 373 -42.72 4.91 -38.71
C ASP A 373 -43.82 4.63 -37.66
N VAL A 374 -44.56 5.68 -37.26
CA VAL A 374 -45.79 5.52 -36.45
C VAL A 374 -46.96 6.03 -37.27
N ASN A 375 -47.75 5.11 -37.80
CA ASN A 375 -49.08 5.42 -38.29
C ASN A 375 -50.11 4.39 -37.80
N THR A 376 -51.27 4.92 -37.37
CA THR A 376 -52.56 4.24 -37.08
C THR A 376 -52.58 3.39 -35.79
N THR A 377 -53.52 3.49 -34.85
CA THR A 377 -54.99 3.65 -34.96
C THR A 377 -55.56 4.17 -33.63
N VAL A 378 -56.61 5.01 -33.73
CA VAL A 378 -57.48 5.42 -32.62
C VAL A 378 -58.64 4.40 -32.51
N PRO A 379 -59.09 4.01 -31.31
CA PRO A 379 -60.45 3.53 -31.14
C PRO A 379 -61.28 4.51 -30.30
N THR A 380 -62.35 4.97 -30.93
CA THR A 380 -63.50 5.67 -30.33
C THR A 380 -64.52 4.63 -29.87
N ALA A 381 -65.01 4.71 -28.63
CA ALA A 381 -66.37 4.36 -28.14
C ALA A 381 -66.37 4.34 -26.60
N GLN A 382 -66.94 5.34 -25.89
CA GLN A 382 -68.35 5.54 -25.53
C GLN A 382 -68.97 4.57 -24.50
N ALA A 383 -69.48 5.20 -23.43
CA ALA A 383 -70.68 4.88 -22.62
C ALA A 383 -70.63 3.75 -21.58
N ALA A 384 -70.52 4.12 -20.30
CA ALA A 384 -71.63 4.14 -19.32
C ALA A 384 -71.22 4.94 -18.08
#